data_AF-A0A851LVY9-F1
#
_entry.id   AF-A0A851LVY9-F1
#
_cell.length_a   1.000
_cell.length_b   1.000
_cell.length_c   1.000
_cell.angle_alpha   90.00
_cell.angle_beta   90.00
_cell.angle_gamma   90.00
#
_symmetry.space_group_name_H-M   'P 1'
#
loop_
_entity.id
_entity.type
_entity.pdbx_description
1 polymer ?
#
loop_
_entity_poly.entity_id
_entity_poly.type
_entity_poly.pdbx_seq_one_letter_code
_entity_poly.pdbx_strand_id
1 'polypeptide(L)'
;MKTKILPFLGLLYVACSYAFPVVPEKEKEDMQFAKKYLENFYDFKEEKNSLFRSKNLNHMADKIRQMQSFFGLEVTGELNHKTLDMMKQPRCGIPDVRSYSTFPQSPRWKKEDVTYRILNYTPDMLQADVEEAIAKAFQLWSSVTPLRFTRLYSGEADIMISFAAGFHGDFYSFDGPGGTLAHAYPPSSGIGGDAHFDEDENWTKFTTYNGYNLFLVAAHELGHSLGLGHSNVFGALMYPIYMARDTRDYRLPQDDIDGIQALYGPPRESPVLPTNAFPPQEPTEMTTAEAPTEMSPPEEPTEMTPPKTPTRPEDCDPHLTFDAITTLRGETLFFKGSYVWRKSPYFSGIEHDTVSSFWPSLAAGFDAAYEIDKKDQVIFFK
;
A
#
# COMPACT_ATOMS: atom_id res chain seq x y z
N MET A 1 34.75 -61.14 -65.87
CA MET A 1 35.29 -61.87 -64.70
C MET A 1 34.83 -61.16 -63.44
N LYS A 2 34.47 -61.94 -62.41
CA LYS A 2 34.13 -61.55 -61.03
C LYS A 2 35.21 -60.59 -60.45
N THR A 3 34.92 -59.65 -59.56
CA THR A 3 34.56 -59.89 -58.14
C THR A 3 33.94 -58.66 -57.44
N LYS A 4 33.05 -58.96 -56.48
CA LYS A 4 32.36 -58.07 -55.53
C LYS A 4 33.30 -57.60 -54.41
N ILE A 5 33.08 -56.39 -53.85
CA ILE A 5 33.11 -56.09 -52.40
C ILE A 5 32.12 -54.94 -52.11
N LEU A 6 31.06 -55.22 -51.33
CA LEU A 6 30.21 -54.30 -50.52
C LEU A 6 30.90 -54.13 -49.13
N PRO A 7 30.50 -53.26 -48.18
CA PRO A 7 29.66 -52.05 -48.17
C PRO A 7 30.29 -50.88 -47.36
N PHE A 8 29.76 -49.65 -47.41
CA PHE A 8 29.68 -48.74 -46.23
C PHE A 8 28.71 -47.60 -46.55
N LEU A 9 27.44 -47.97 -46.74
CA LEU A 9 26.33 -47.02 -46.79
C LEU A 9 25.65 -47.10 -45.41
N GLY A 10 25.95 -46.14 -44.53
CA GLY A 10 25.30 -46.04 -43.22
C GLY A 10 26.27 -45.61 -42.12
N LEU A 11 26.43 -44.29 -41.96
CA LEU A 11 26.72 -43.58 -40.70
C LEU A 11 27.28 -42.18 -41.01
N LEU A 12 26.45 -41.30 -41.59
CA LEU A 12 26.68 -39.85 -41.46
C LEU A 12 25.38 -39.05 -41.66
N TYR A 13 24.31 -39.52 -41.00
CA TYR A 13 23.20 -38.67 -40.57
C TYR A 13 23.21 -38.71 -39.04
N VAL A 14 24.27 -38.13 -38.45
CA VAL A 14 24.20 -37.75 -37.04
C VAL A 14 23.24 -36.59 -36.96
N ALA A 15 22.14 -36.85 -36.27
CA ALA A 15 21.04 -35.95 -36.03
C ALA A 15 21.53 -34.56 -35.55
N CYS A 16 21.39 -33.55 -36.39
CA CYS A 16 21.05 -32.21 -35.91
C CYS A 16 19.52 -32.11 -35.85
N SER A 17 18.90 -33.02 -35.10
CA SER A 17 17.59 -32.76 -34.53
C SER A 17 17.85 -31.74 -33.43
N TYR A 18 17.88 -30.45 -33.81
CA TYR A 18 17.68 -29.39 -32.83
C TYR A 18 16.28 -29.60 -32.27
N ALA A 19 16.19 -30.35 -31.17
CA ALA A 19 15.05 -30.27 -30.30
C ALA A 19 15.06 -28.84 -29.78
N PHE A 20 14.30 -27.96 -30.44
CA PHE A 20 13.99 -26.66 -29.87
C PHE A 20 13.38 -26.95 -28.50
N PRO A 21 13.90 -26.35 -27.42
CA PRO A 21 13.32 -26.54 -26.10
C PRO A 21 11.85 -26.12 -26.19
N VAL A 22 10.96 -27.09 -25.93
CA VAL A 22 9.54 -26.79 -25.75
C VAL A 22 9.47 -25.94 -24.49
N VAL A 23 9.21 -24.65 -24.66
CA VAL A 23 8.93 -23.74 -23.54
C VAL A 23 7.82 -24.38 -22.71
N PRO A 24 8.07 -24.69 -21.42
CA PRO A 24 7.09 -25.29 -20.53
C PRO A 24 5.76 -24.54 -20.58
N GLU A 25 4.64 -25.26 -20.54
CA GLU A 25 3.30 -24.69 -20.65
C GLU A 25 3.04 -23.56 -19.63
N LYS A 26 3.48 -23.77 -18.39
CA LYS A 26 3.46 -22.77 -17.31
C LYS A 26 4.18 -21.46 -17.67
N GLU A 27 5.31 -21.54 -18.36
CA GLU A 27 6.10 -20.35 -18.72
C GLU A 27 5.39 -19.53 -19.82
N LYS A 28 4.56 -20.17 -20.65
CA LYS A 28 3.68 -19.47 -21.61
C LYS A 28 2.51 -18.80 -20.90
N GLU A 29 1.89 -19.45 -19.92
CA GLU A 29 0.81 -18.88 -19.12
C GLU A 29 1.29 -17.66 -18.33
N ASP A 30 2.44 -17.77 -17.65
CA ASP A 30 3.05 -16.66 -16.90
C ASP A 30 3.37 -15.47 -17.81
N MET A 31 3.84 -15.73 -19.03
CA MET A 31 4.11 -14.69 -20.03
C MET A 31 2.82 -14.00 -20.52
N GLN A 32 1.75 -14.76 -20.76
CA GLN A 32 0.45 -14.22 -21.16
C GLN A 32 -0.17 -13.38 -20.03
N PHE A 33 -0.09 -13.87 -18.81
CA PHE A 33 -0.52 -13.16 -17.62
C PHE A 33 0.23 -11.83 -17.46
N ALA A 34 1.57 -11.87 -17.49
CA ALA A 34 2.39 -10.67 -17.37
C ALA A 34 2.11 -9.64 -18.47
N LYS A 35 1.86 -10.11 -19.70
CA LYS A 35 1.46 -9.24 -20.80
C LYS A 35 0.14 -8.52 -20.48
N LYS A 36 -0.90 -9.25 -20.09
CA LYS A 36 -2.20 -8.66 -19.72
C LYS A 36 -2.06 -7.68 -18.56
N TYR A 37 -1.23 -8.01 -17.57
CA TYR A 37 -0.91 -7.12 -16.45
C TYR A 37 -0.30 -5.79 -16.94
N LEU A 38 0.69 -5.85 -17.82
CA LEU A 38 1.34 -4.64 -18.34
C LEU A 38 0.41 -3.83 -19.27
N GLU A 39 -0.50 -4.49 -20.00
CA GLU A 39 -1.55 -3.82 -20.79
C GLU A 39 -2.49 -3.03 -19.88
N ASN A 40 -2.95 -3.66 -18.80
CA ASN A 40 -3.87 -3.07 -17.85
C ASN A 40 -3.23 -1.93 -17.05
N PHE A 41 -2.03 -2.13 -16.49
CA PHE A 41 -1.50 -1.23 -15.46
C PHE A 41 -0.33 -0.34 -15.93
N TYR A 42 0.28 -0.66 -17.08
CA TYR A 42 1.50 0.02 -17.56
C TYR A 42 1.41 0.59 -18.98
N ASP A 43 0.20 0.72 -19.55
CA ASP A 43 -0.05 1.20 -20.92
C ASP A 43 0.80 0.45 -21.96
N PHE A 44 1.00 -0.85 -21.76
CA PHE A 44 1.63 -1.69 -22.76
C PHE A 44 0.66 -1.87 -23.94
N LYS A 45 1.14 -1.63 -25.15
CA LYS A 45 0.39 -1.83 -26.39
C LYS A 45 1.16 -2.79 -27.27
N GLU A 46 0.51 -3.86 -27.70
CA GLU A 46 1.11 -4.80 -28.62
C GLU A 46 1.05 -4.25 -30.06
N GLU A 47 2.22 -4.09 -30.70
CA GLU A 47 2.27 -3.72 -32.12
C GLU A 47 1.86 -4.92 -32.98
N LYS A 48 0.72 -4.80 -33.68
CA LYS A 48 0.15 -5.86 -34.54
C LYS A 48 0.91 -6.11 -35.86
N ASN A 49 1.92 -5.29 -36.21
CA ASN A 49 2.68 -5.44 -37.46
C ASN A 49 4.02 -6.17 -37.23
N SER A 50 3.95 -7.50 -37.30
CA SER A 50 5.03 -8.46 -37.08
C SER A 50 6.11 -8.51 -38.18
N LEU A 51 6.92 -7.46 -38.31
CA LEU A 51 8.22 -7.55 -39.01
C LEU A 51 9.44 -7.61 -38.07
N PHE A 52 9.29 -7.23 -36.79
CA PHE A 52 10.42 -7.21 -35.84
C PHE A 52 10.02 -7.69 -34.43
N ARG A 53 10.00 -9.01 -34.23
CA ARG A 53 9.74 -9.66 -32.92
C ARG A 53 10.66 -9.17 -31.78
N SER A 54 11.86 -8.71 -32.12
CA SER A 54 12.84 -8.15 -31.18
C SER A 54 12.43 -6.79 -30.60
N LYS A 55 11.69 -5.94 -31.34
CA LYS A 55 11.23 -4.63 -30.82
C LYS A 55 10.16 -4.79 -29.73
N ASN A 56 9.25 -5.75 -29.89
CA ASN A 56 8.21 -6.04 -28.88
C ASN A 56 8.80 -6.59 -27.58
N LEU A 57 9.83 -7.44 -27.65
CA LEU A 57 10.52 -7.95 -26.45
C LEU A 57 11.22 -6.83 -25.67
N ASN A 58 11.86 -5.89 -26.37
CA ASN A 58 12.48 -4.74 -25.74
C ASN A 58 11.45 -3.82 -25.06
N HIS A 59 10.30 -3.59 -25.72
CA HIS A 59 9.23 -2.78 -25.16
C HIS A 59 8.59 -3.41 -23.91
N MET A 60 8.38 -4.74 -23.90
CA MET A 60 7.88 -5.44 -22.72
C MET A 60 8.87 -5.36 -21.56
N ALA A 61 10.16 -5.58 -21.83
CA ALA A 61 11.21 -5.45 -20.82
C ALA A 61 11.25 -4.04 -20.21
N ASP A 62 11.05 -2.98 -21.00
CA ASP A 62 10.98 -1.60 -20.50
C ASP A 62 9.77 -1.36 -19.59
N LYS A 63 8.62 -1.96 -19.90
CA LYS A 63 7.45 -1.91 -19.01
C LYS A 63 7.63 -2.74 -17.75
N ILE A 64 8.33 -3.88 -17.83
CA ILE A 64 8.74 -4.65 -16.64
C ILE A 64 9.68 -3.82 -15.77
N ARG A 65 10.65 -3.09 -16.35
CA ARG A 65 11.53 -2.20 -15.57
C ARG A 65 10.75 -1.09 -14.86
N GLN A 66 9.76 -0.50 -15.52
CA GLN A 66 8.88 0.51 -14.91
C GLN A 66 8.11 -0.09 -13.72
N MET A 67 7.53 -1.27 -13.90
CA MET A 67 6.82 -1.99 -12.84
C MET A 67 7.74 -2.36 -11.68
N GLN A 68 8.90 -2.94 -11.97
CA GLN A 68 9.90 -3.28 -10.95
C GLN A 68 10.34 -2.04 -10.17
N SER A 69 10.60 -0.92 -10.86
CA SER A 69 10.95 0.35 -10.23
C SER A 69 9.82 0.91 -9.37
N PHE A 70 8.57 0.79 -9.81
CA PHE A 70 7.40 1.25 -9.06
C PHE A 70 7.26 0.48 -7.74
N PHE A 71 7.44 -0.84 -7.78
CA PHE A 71 7.33 -1.71 -6.60
C PHE A 71 8.65 -1.90 -5.82
N GLY A 72 9.71 -1.15 -6.14
CA GLY A 72 11.00 -1.24 -5.43
C GLY A 72 11.76 -2.58 -5.59
N LEU A 73 11.43 -3.34 -6.64
CA LEU A 73 12.13 -4.58 -7.01
C LEU A 73 13.47 -4.26 -7.69
N GLU A 74 14.33 -5.27 -7.80
CA GLU A 74 15.53 -5.17 -8.63
C GLU A 74 15.14 -4.96 -10.10
N VAL A 75 15.63 -3.88 -10.70
CA VAL A 75 15.25 -3.44 -12.05
C VAL A 75 16.06 -4.20 -13.11
N THR A 76 15.61 -5.40 -13.44
CA THR A 76 16.25 -6.28 -14.45
C THR A 76 15.59 -6.14 -15.83
N GLY A 77 14.29 -5.86 -15.87
CA GLY A 77 13.45 -5.99 -17.06
C GLY A 77 13.10 -7.44 -17.42
N GLU A 78 13.42 -8.38 -16.53
CA GLU A 78 13.14 -9.80 -16.70
C GLU A 78 11.91 -10.23 -15.89
N LEU A 79 11.13 -11.13 -16.46
CA LEU A 79 9.98 -11.75 -15.79
C LEU A 79 10.44 -12.87 -14.85
N ASN A 80 11.15 -12.49 -13.78
CA ASN A 80 11.61 -13.43 -12.77
C ASN A 80 10.48 -13.78 -11.77
N HIS A 81 10.72 -14.79 -10.91
CA HIS A 81 9.73 -15.24 -9.93
C HIS A 81 9.22 -14.12 -9.02
N LYS A 82 10.08 -13.21 -8.55
CA LYS A 82 9.67 -12.09 -7.68
C LYS A 82 8.77 -11.10 -8.41
N THR A 83 9.06 -10.81 -9.68
CA THR A 83 8.21 -9.96 -10.52
C THR A 83 6.84 -10.60 -10.73
N LEU A 84 6.79 -11.90 -11.03
CA LEU A 84 5.53 -12.64 -11.18
C LEU A 84 4.73 -12.71 -9.88
N ASP A 85 5.38 -13.00 -8.75
CA ASP A 85 4.73 -13.08 -7.44
C ASP A 85 4.12 -11.73 -7.05
N MET A 86 4.77 -10.62 -7.38
CA MET A 86 4.24 -9.27 -7.20
C MET A 86 3.06 -8.99 -8.14
N MET A 87 3.16 -9.34 -9.44
CA MET A 87 2.07 -9.15 -10.40
C MET A 87 0.80 -9.95 -10.04
N LYS A 88 0.95 -11.08 -9.36
CA LYS A 88 -0.14 -11.97 -8.93
C LYS A 88 -0.80 -11.56 -7.62
N GLN A 89 -0.28 -10.55 -6.92
CA GLN A 89 -0.92 -10.06 -5.71
C GLN A 89 -2.26 -9.37 -6.05
N PRO A 90 -3.29 -9.53 -5.20
CA PRO A 90 -4.55 -8.81 -5.34
C PRO A 90 -4.31 -7.30 -5.21
N ARG A 91 -4.99 -6.50 -6.04
CA ARG A 91 -4.69 -5.07 -6.21
C ARG A 91 -5.90 -4.24 -6.68
N CYS A 92 -5.74 -2.92 -6.67
CA CYS A 92 -6.65 -1.98 -7.34
C CYS A 92 -6.56 -2.08 -8.88
N GLY A 93 -7.69 -1.88 -9.56
CA GLY A 93 -7.86 -1.97 -11.01
C GLY A 93 -7.39 -0.77 -11.83
N ILE A 94 -7.00 0.33 -11.19
CA ILE A 94 -6.50 1.52 -11.89
C ILE A 94 -5.01 1.37 -12.26
N PRO A 95 -4.53 1.93 -13.39
CA PRO A 95 -3.13 1.81 -13.79
C PRO A 95 -2.16 2.61 -12.90
N ASP A 96 -0.97 2.05 -12.68
CA ASP A 96 0.08 2.64 -11.83
C ASP A 96 0.77 3.82 -12.50
N VAL A 97 0.91 3.75 -13.82
CA VAL A 97 1.56 4.81 -14.62
C VAL A 97 0.52 5.48 -15.49
N ARG A 98 -0.18 6.46 -14.92
CA ARG A 98 -0.90 7.46 -15.70
C ARG A 98 -0.18 8.79 -15.69
N SER A 99 0.19 9.25 -16.88
CA SER A 99 0.27 10.68 -17.13
C SER A 99 -1.17 11.20 -17.14
N TYR A 100 -1.62 11.86 -16.08
CA TYR A 100 -2.80 12.75 -16.14
C TYR A 100 -2.50 13.99 -17.01
N SER A 101 -1.76 13.84 -18.11
CA SER A 101 -1.27 14.89 -19.00
C SER A 101 -2.37 15.55 -19.83
N THR A 102 -3.63 15.16 -19.64
CA THR A 102 -4.79 15.82 -20.24
C THR A 102 -5.47 16.83 -19.29
N PHE A 103 -5.05 16.91 -18.02
CA PHE A 103 -5.62 17.86 -17.05
C PHE A 103 -4.53 18.82 -16.55
N PRO A 104 -4.55 20.10 -16.94
CA PRO A 104 -3.59 21.12 -16.47
C PRO A 104 -3.63 21.38 -14.96
N GLN A 105 -4.51 20.71 -14.22
CA GLN A 105 -4.67 20.75 -12.77
C GLN A 105 -5.03 19.33 -12.34
N SER A 106 -4.35 18.78 -11.33
CA SER A 106 -4.69 17.47 -10.75
C SER A 106 -6.21 17.37 -10.52
N PRO A 107 -6.87 16.28 -10.93
CA PRO A 107 -8.33 16.19 -10.82
C PRO A 107 -8.72 16.25 -9.35
N ARG A 108 -9.47 17.30 -8.97
CA ARG A 108 -9.95 17.52 -7.61
C ARG A 108 -11.36 18.08 -7.61
N TRP A 109 -12.12 17.82 -6.56
CA TRP A 109 -13.41 18.47 -6.36
C TRP A 109 -13.22 19.97 -6.10
N LYS A 110 -14.02 20.81 -6.76
CA LYS A 110 -14.01 22.27 -6.57
C LYS A 110 -14.81 22.73 -5.35
N LYS A 111 -15.39 21.77 -4.62
CA LYS A 111 -16.25 21.96 -3.45
C LYS A 111 -15.77 21.06 -2.32
N GLU A 112 -16.10 21.44 -1.09
CA GLU A 112 -15.72 20.69 0.11
C GLU A 112 -16.82 19.71 0.53
N ASP A 113 -18.09 20.07 0.32
CA ASP A 113 -19.22 19.16 0.52
C ASP A 113 -19.37 18.24 -0.70
N VAL A 114 -18.86 17.03 -0.57
CA VAL A 114 -18.93 15.95 -1.56
C VAL A 114 -20.03 14.97 -1.14
N THR A 115 -20.91 14.63 -2.07
CA THR A 115 -22.01 13.70 -1.83
C THR A 115 -21.67 12.31 -2.33
N TYR A 116 -22.15 11.28 -1.63
CA TYR A 116 -21.99 9.89 -2.09
C TYR A 116 -23.28 9.11 -1.96
N ARG A 117 -23.42 8.04 -2.75
CA ARG A 117 -24.57 7.15 -2.71
C ARG A 117 -24.13 5.70 -2.94
N ILE A 118 -24.66 4.81 -2.09
CA ILE A 118 -24.51 3.36 -2.27
C ILE A 118 -25.70 2.87 -3.11
N LEU A 119 -25.42 2.31 -4.29
CA LEU A 119 -26.43 1.88 -5.26
C LEU A 119 -26.99 0.49 -4.95
N ASN A 120 -26.12 -0.42 -4.55
CA ASN A 120 -26.43 -1.80 -4.16
C ASN A 120 -25.44 -2.28 -3.08
N TYR A 121 -25.66 -3.50 -2.58
CA TYR A 121 -24.88 -4.09 -1.49
C TYR A 121 -24.47 -5.51 -1.86
N THR A 122 -23.25 -5.89 -1.46
CA THR A 122 -22.79 -7.28 -1.46
C THR A 122 -23.64 -8.15 -0.53
N PRO A 123 -23.95 -9.41 -0.90
CA PRO A 123 -24.64 -10.34 -0.02
C PRO A 123 -23.72 -10.97 1.05
N ASP A 124 -22.40 -10.75 0.98
CA ASP A 124 -21.43 -11.33 1.91
C ASP A 124 -21.47 -10.68 3.30
N MET A 125 -21.98 -9.45 3.36
CA MET A 125 -22.00 -8.61 4.56
C MET A 125 -23.40 -8.09 4.85
N LEU A 126 -23.69 -7.82 6.13
CA LEU A 126 -24.91 -7.07 6.47
C LEU A 126 -24.82 -5.68 5.85
N GLN A 127 -25.96 -5.15 5.36
CA GLN A 127 -25.99 -3.78 4.80
C GLN A 127 -25.44 -2.75 5.79
N ALA A 128 -25.76 -2.89 7.08
CA ALA A 128 -25.23 -2.01 8.12
C ALA A 128 -23.68 -2.05 8.22
N ASP A 129 -23.05 -3.22 7.98
CA ASP A 129 -21.60 -3.37 8.01
C ASP A 129 -20.95 -2.75 6.76
N VAL A 130 -21.60 -2.85 5.60
CA VAL A 130 -21.18 -2.15 4.37
C VAL A 130 -21.27 -0.64 4.57
N GLU A 131 -22.40 -0.15 5.09
CA GLU A 131 -22.59 1.28 5.38
C GLU A 131 -21.56 1.80 6.38
N GLU A 132 -21.26 1.02 7.43
CA GLU A 132 -20.22 1.34 8.41
C GLU A 132 -18.83 1.40 7.75
N ALA A 133 -18.48 0.42 6.91
CA ALA A 133 -17.19 0.37 6.22
C ALA A 133 -16.98 1.59 5.31
N ILE A 134 -17.99 1.91 4.47
CA ILE A 134 -17.94 3.07 3.58
C ILE A 134 -17.89 4.39 4.36
N ALA A 135 -18.70 4.54 5.42
CA ALA A 135 -18.69 5.75 6.24
C ALA A 135 -17.34 5.96 6.93
N LYS A 136 -16.73 4.88 7.48
CA LYS A 136 -15.39 4.94 8.07
C LYS A 136 -14.31 5.29 7.05
N ALA A 137 -14.41 4.77 5.83
CA ALA A 137 -13.48 5.09 4.75
C ALA A 137 -13.51 6.59 4.41
N PHE A 138 -14.69 7.20 4.29
CA PHE A 138 -14.83 8.66 4.17
C PHE A 138 -14.34 9.43 5.41
N GLN A 139 -14.50 8.86 6.60
CA GLN A 139 -14.03 9.47 7.83
C GLN A 139 -12.51 9.60 7.88
N LEU A 140 -11.76 8.61 7.36
CA LEU A 140 -10.29 8.71 7.27
C LEU A 140 -9.88 9.97 6.51
N TRP A 141 -10.44 10.18 5.32
CA TRP A 141 -10.11 11.33 4.48
C TRP A 141 -10.60 12.66 5.06
N SER A 142 -11.82 12.71 5.61
CA SER A 142 -12.33 13.95 6.22
C SER A 142 -11.63 14.31 7.53
N SER A 143 -11.03 13.36 8.25
CA SER A 143 -10.28 13.64 9.48
C SER A 143 -8.99 14.45 9.25
N VAL A 144 -8.46 14.44 8.02
CA VAL A 144 -7.19 15.10 7.65
C VAL A 144 -7.35 16.15 6.54
N THR A 145 -8.59 16.52 6.18
CA THR A 145 -8.90 17.52 5.14
C THR A 145 -10.06 18.42 5.57
N PRO A 146 -10.36 19.52 4.85
CA PRO A 146 -11.61 20.25 5.05
C PRO A 146 -12.84 19.60 4.39
N LEU A 147 -12.68 18.44 3.73
CA LEU A 147 -13.76 17.79 3.00
C LEU A 147 -14.85 17.24 3.95
N ARG A 148 -16.09 17.30 3.48
CA ARG A 148 -17.27 16.82 4.18
C ARG A 148 -18.04 15.89 3.26
N PHE A 149 -18.42 14.72 3.78
CA PHE A 149 -19.11 13.70 3.01
C PHE A 149 -20.56 13.56 3.47
N THR A 150 -21.48 13.71 2.53
CA THR A 150 -22.92 13.58 2.80
C THR A 150 -23.50 12.42 2.00
N ARG A 151 -24.09 11.45 2.69
CA ARG A 151 -24.78 10.33 2.04
C ARG A 151 -26.13 10.78 1.48
N LEU A 152 -26.37 10.44 0.22
CA LEU A 152 -27.68 10.53 -0.42
C LEU A 152 -28.32 9.15 -0.53
N TYR A 153 -29.64 9.11 -0.43
CA TYR A 153 -30.44 7.88 -0.56
C TYR A 153 -31.21 7.80 -1.89
N SER A 154 -31.24 8.89 -2.65
CA SER A 154 -31.93 9.00 -3.93
C SER A 154 -31.24 10.04 -4.81
N GLY A 155 -31.44 9.94 -6.13
CA GLY A 155 -30.86 10.89 -7.09
C GLY A 155 -29.39 10.62 -7.40
N GLU A 156 -28.74 11.61 -8.02
CA GLU A 156 -27.34 11.55 -8.42
C GLU A 156 -26.44 12.18 -7.34
N ALA A 157 -25.36 11.48 -6.98
CA ALA A 157 -24.34 11.95 -6.05
C ALA A 157 -23.03 12.20 -6.81
N ASP A 158 -22.05 12.84 -6.17
CA ASP A 158 -20.72 13.04 -6.76
C ASP A 158 -19.91 11.74 -6.83
N ILE A 159 -20.18 10.81 -5.93
CA ILE A 159 -19.51 9.50 -5.85
C ILE A 159 -20.60 8.42 -5.77
N MET A 160 -20.77 7.64 -6.83
CA MET A 160 -21.61 6.45 -6.81
C MET A 160 -20.78 5.23 -6.44
N ILE A 161 -21.28 4.45 -5.49
CA ILE A 161 -20.64 3.24 -5.00
C ILE A 161 -21.50 2.05 -5.38
N SER A 162 -20.91 1.09 -6.08
CA SER A 162 -21.62 -0.13 -6.49
C SER A 162 -20.72 -1.36 -6.43
N PHE A 163 -21.37 -2.51 -6.31
CA PHE A 163 -20.74 -3.82 -6.39
C PHE A 163 -21.20 -4.51 -7.67
N ALA A 164 -20.26 -5.05 -8.45
CA ALA A 164 -20.59 -5.69 -9.72
C ALA A 164 -19.52 -6.73 -10.08
N ALA A 165 -19.87 -7.70 -10.94
CA ALA A 165 -18.96 -8.72 -11.42
C ALA A 165 -18.65 -8.54 -12.92
N GLY A 166 -17.45 -8.90 -13.34
CA GLY A 166 -17.04 -8.89 -14.74
C GLY A 166 -17.26 -7.55 -15.45
N PHE A 167 -17.91 -7.56 -16.62
CA PHE A 167 -18.27 -6.33 -17.34
C PHE A 167 -19.51 -5.68 -16.72
N HIS A 168 -19.36 -4.43 -16.26
CA HIS A 168 -20.38 -3.74 -15.47
C HIS A 168 -20.68 -2.31 -15.95
N GLY A 169 -20.49 -2.05 -17.26
CA GLY A 169 -20.95 -0.81 -17.90
C GLY A 169 -19.89 0.29 -18.04
N ASP A 170 -18.63 0.00 -17.72
CA ASP A 170 -17.50 0.92 -17.91
C ASP A 170 -16.33 0.28 -18.70
N PHE A 171 -15.16 0.92 -18.70
CA PHE A 171 -13.98 0.48 -19.46
C PHE A 171 -13.07 -0.51 -18.71
N TYR A 172 -13.31 -0.79 -17.42
CA TYR A 172 -12.50 -1.67 -16.60
C TYR A 172 -13.35 -2.87 -16.16
N SER A 173 -13.29 -3.96 -16.90
CA SER A 173 -13.98 -5.18 -16.47
C SER A 173 -13.20 -5.88 -15.37
N PHE A 174 -13.91 -6.41 -14.37
CA PHE A 174 -13.31 -7.27 -13.35
C PHE A 174 -12.96 -8.65 -13.89
N ASP A 175 -12.05 -9.33 -13.21
CA ASP A 175 -11.43 -10.59 -13.64
C ASP A 175 -11.85 -11.82 -12.83
N GLY A 176 -12.81 -11.68 -11.92
CA GLY A 176 -13.31 -12.74 -11.06
C GLY A 176 -12.53 -12.79 -9.74
N PRO A 177 -12.55 -13.91 -9.00
CA PRO A 177 -11.96 -13.96 -7.66
C PRO A 177 -10.44 -13.72 -7.64
N GLY A 178 -9.98 -12.82 -6.77
CA GLY A 178 -8.63 -12.32 -6.69
C GLY A 178 -8.26 -11.38 -7.84
N GLY A 179 -6.98 -10.98 -7.92
CA GLY A 179 -6.56 -10.08 -8.99
C GLY A 179 -7.06 -8.65 -8.75
N THR A 180 -8.11 -8.22 -9.44
CA THR A 180 -8.62 -6.84 -9.36
C THR A 180 -9.78 -6.73 -8.38
N LEU A 181 -9.53 -6.14 -7.21
CA LEU A 181 -10.54 -6.09 -6.14
C LEU A 181 -11.62 -5.02 -6.36
N ALA A 182 -11.20 -3.87 -6.90
CA ALA A 182 -12.03 -2.69 -7.05
C ALA A 182 -11.32 -1.68 -7.96
N HIS A 183 -12.05 -0.66 -8.41
CA HIS A 183 -11.47 0.53 -9.01
C HIS A 183 -12.34 1.77 -8.77
N ALA A 184 -11.72 2.94 -8.84
CA ALA A 184 -12.44 4.21 -8.78
C ALA A 184 -11.91 5.25 -9.78
N TYR A 185 -12.83 6.10 -10.22
CA TYR A 185 -12.54 7.18 -11.16
C TYR A 185 -12.12 8.45 -10.43
N PRO A 186 -11.18 9.23 -10.99
CA PRO A 186 -10.84 10.53 -10.42
C PRO A 186 -12.03 11.53 -10.49
N PRO A 187 -12.00 12.61 -9.68
CA PRO A 187 -13.02 13.66 -9.70
C PRO A 187 -13.32 14.18 -11.11
N SER A 188 -14.58 14.06 -11.54
CA SER A 188 -15.08 14.59 -12.82
C SER A 188 -16.61 14.60 -12.82
N SER A 189 -17.23 14.98 -13.94
CA SER A 189 -18.68 14.85 -14.15
C SER A 189 -19.07 13.44 -14.60
N GLY A 190 -20.31 13.02 -14.32
CA GLY A 190 -20.81 11.70 -14.72
C GLY A 190 -20.16 10.60 -13.88
N ILE A 191 -19.52 9.62 -14.51
CA ILE A 191 -18.82 8.52 -13.81
C ILE A 191 -17.58 8.97 -12.99
N GLY A 192 -17.21 10.25 -13.05
CA GLY A 192 -16.08 10.77 -12.30
C GLY A 192 -16.34 10.76 -10.80
N GLY A 193 -15.46 10.09 -10.04
CA GLY A 193 -15.65 9.88 -8.61
C GLY A 193 -16.21 8.51 -8.26
N ASP A 194 -16.87 7.82 -9.19
CA ASP A 194 -17.52 6.54 -8.91
C ASP A 194 -16.51 5.47 -8.52
N ALA A 195 -16.91 4.60 -7.58
CA ALA A 195 -16.11 3.49 -7.06
C ALA A 195 -16.88 2.18 -7.22
N HIS A 196 -16.25 1.22 -7.88
CA HIS A 196 -16.80 -0.09 -8.17
C HIS A 196 -15.99 -1.16 -7.43
N PHE A 197 -16.69 -2.10 -6.80
CA PHE A 197 -16.11 -3.19 -6.04
C PHE A 197 -16.48 -4.51 -6.73
N ASP A 198 -15.50 -5.41 -6.91
CA ASP A 198 -15.76 -6.69 -7.57
C ASP A 198 -16.60 -7.59 -6.66
N GLU A 199 -17.81 -7.94 -7.12
CA GLU A 199 -18.73 -8.82 -6.39
C GLU A 199 -18.33 -10.30 -6.48
N ASP A 200 -17.38 -10.67 -7.34
CA ASP A 200 -16.81 -12.03 -7.33
C ASP A 200 -15.82 -12.24 -6.17
N GLU A 201 -15.50 -11.18 -5.42
CA GLU A 201 -14.64 -11.22 -4.23
C GLU A 201 -15.43 -11.49 -2.94
N ASN A 202 -14.79 -12.18 -1.98
CA ASN A 202 -15.37 -12.40 -0.67
C ASN A 202 -15.15 -11.19 0.24
N TRP A 203 -16.17 -10.33 0.38
CA TRP A 203 -16.10 -9.11 1.17
C TRP A 203 -16.29 -9.38 2.66
N THR A 204 -15.43 -8.78 3.49
CA THR A 204 -15.42 -9.04 4.92
C THR A 204 -15.32 -7.76 5.74
N LYS A 205 -15.96 -7.75 6.91
CA LYS A 205 -15.88 -6.64 7.88
C LYS A 205 -14.50 -6.49 8.51
N PHE A 206 -13.83 -7.61 8.73
CA PHE A 206 -12.52 -7.70 9.36
C PHE A 206 -11.55 -8.34 8.39
N THR A 207 -10.26 -8.05 8.56
CA THR A 207 -9.23 -8.69 7.76
C THR A 207 -9.20 -10.19 8.08
N THR A 208 -9.53 -11.02 7.09
CA THR A 208 -9.53 -12.49 7.19
C THR A 208 -8.56 -13.12 6.22
N TYR A 209 -8.31 -14.43 6.35
CA TYR A 209 -7.42 -15.18 5.47
C TYR A 209 -8.02 -15.40 4.06
N ASN A 210 -9.34 -15.49 3.94
CA ASN A 210 -10.03 -15.88 2.70
C ASN A 210 -10.91 -14.75 2.12
N GLY A 211 -10.71 -13.51 2.53
CA GLY A 211 -11.55 -12.39 2.09
C GLY A 211 -10.87 -11.04 2.27
N TYR A 212 -11.45 -10.04 1.64
CA TYR A 212 -10.90 -8.69 1.58
C TYR A 212 -11.68 -7.77 2.51
N ASN A 213 -10.95 -6.95 3.25
CA ASN A 213 -11.56 -6.01 4.18
C ASN A 213 -12.14 -4.83 3.40
N LEU A 214 -13.48 -4.76 3.33
CA LEU A 214 -14.17 -3.75 2.54
C LEU A 214 -13.78 -2.32 2.95
N PHE A 215 -13.53 -2.06 4.23
CA PHE A 215 -13.10 -0.73 4.69
C PHE A 215 -11.74 -0.32 4.11
N LEU A 216 -10.76 -1.24 4.05
CA LEU A 216 -9.43 -0.93 3.50
C LEU A 216 -9.50 -0.66 2.00
N VAL A 217 -10.19 -1.52 1.26
CA VAL A 217 -10.34 -1.35 -0.19
C VAL A 217 -11.14 -0.09 -0.48
N ALA A 218 -12.25 0.15 0.21
CA ALA A 218 -13.03 1.37 0.03
C ALA A 218 -12.24 2.63 0.38
N ALA A 219 -11.42 2.61 1.43
CA ALA A 219 -10.59 3.76 1.76
C ALA A 219 -9.58 4.08 0.64
N HIS A 220 -8.97 3.06 0.04
CA HIS A 220 -8.09 3.20 -1.12
C HIS A 220 -8.83 3.77 -2.33
N GLU A 221 -9.94 3.14 -2.75
CA GLU A 221 -10.70 3.58 -3.92
C GLU A 221 -11.25 5.00 -3.75
N LEU A 222 -11.71 5.35 -2.56
CA LEU A 222 -12.15 6.72 -2.28
C LEU A 222 -10.99 7.73 -2.34
N GLY A 223 -9.74 7.32 -2.12
CA GLY A 223 -8.58 8.17 -2.41
C GLY A 223 -8.49 8.54 -3.89
N HIS A 224 -8.76 7.58 -4.80
CA HIS A 224 -8.89 7.87 -6.23
C HIS A 224 -10.10 8.76 -6.52
N SER A 225 -11.27 8.50 -5.93
CA SER A 225 -12.45 9.36 -6.04
C SER A 225 -12.21 10.80 -5.57
N LEU A 226 -11.17 11.02 -4.78
CA LEU A 226 -10.72 12.32 -4.30
C LEU A 226 -9.55 12.91 -5.11
N GLY A 227 -8.97 12.16 -6.04
CA GLY A 227 -7.96 12.65 -6.98
C GLY A 227 -6.54 12.16 -6.71
N LEU A 228 -6.33 11.26 -5.76
CA LEU A 228 -5.03 10.63 -5.53
C LEU A 228 -4.74 9.59 -6.62
N GLY A 229 -3.47 9.47 -7.00
CA GLY A 229 -2.95 8.35 -7.78
C GLY A 229 -2.42 7.25 -6.85
N HIS A 230 -1.94 6.16 -7.44
CA HIS A 230 -1.20 5.17 -6.67
C HIS A 230 0.10 5.73 -6.13
N SER A 231 0.41 5.37 -4.89
CA SER A 231 1.71 5.61 -4.26
C SER A 231 2.66 4.45 -4.51
N ASN A 232 3.94 4.75 -4.68
CA ASN A 232 5.02 3.75 -4.68
C ASN A 232 5.63 3.55 -3.28
N VAL A 233 5.10 4.20 -2.24
CA VAL A 233 5.53 4.03 -0.86
C VAL A 233 4.86 2.79 -0.28
N PHE A 234 5.67 1.78 0.03
CA PHE A 234 5.17 0.57 0.67
C PHE A 234 4.51 0.91 2.00
N GLY A 235 3.26 0.47 2.14
CA GLY A 235 2.45 0.70 3.33
C GLY A 235 1.62 1.97 3.35
N ALA A 236 1.73 2.83 2.34
CA ALA A 236 0.68 3.81 2.03
C ALA A 236 -0.66 3.10 1.78
N LEU A 237 -1.78 3.72 2.15
CA LEU A 237 -3.10 3.25 1.79
C LEU A 237 -3.26 3.22 0.28
N MET A 238 -2.77 4.25 -0.42
CA MET A 238 -2.79 4.35 -1.88
C MET A 238 -1.77 3.45 -2.60
N TYR A 239 -1.11 2.53 -1.90
CA TYR A 239 -0.29 1.51 -2.55
C TYR A 239 -1.19 0.52 -3.32
N PRO A 240 -0.88 0.14 -4.58
CA PRO A 240 -1.83 -0.59 -5.42
C PRO A 240 -2.18 -1.99 -4.92
N ILE A 241 -1.23 -2.66 -4.25
CA ILE A 241 -1.42 -4.03 -3.76
C ILE A 241 -2.21 -4.00 -2.46
N TYR A 242 -3.19 -4.89 -2.34
CA TYR A 242 -3.95 -5.08 -1.11
C TYR A 242 -3.05 -5.55 0.02
N MET A 243 -2.98 -4.76 1.09
CA MET A 243 -2.21 -5.08 2.28
C MET A 243 -3.15 -5.36 3.44
N ALA A 244 -3.26 -6.63 3.81
CA ALA A 244 -4.00 -7.07 4.98
C ALA A 244 -3.44 -6.40 6.25
N ARG A 245 -4.27 -5.60 6.94
CA ARG A 245 -3.89 -4.87 8.16
C ARG A 245 -4.98 -4.97 9.22
N ASP A 246 -4.59 -4.78 10.48
CA ASP A 246 -5.56 -4.59 11.56
C ASP A 246 -6.22 -3.22 11.40
N THR A 247 -7.55 -3.18 11.44
CA THR A 247 -8.35 -1.98 11.19
C THR A 247 -8.94 -1.35 12.44
N ARG A 248 -8.70 -1.92 13.63
CA ARG A 248 -9.29 -1.43 14.90
C ARG A 248 -8.91 0.02 15.21
N ASP A 249 -7.64 0.37 15.01
CA ASP A 249 -7.08 1.70 15.25
C ASP A 249 -6.37 2.26 14.00
N TYR A 250 -6.85 1.89 12.82
CA TYR A 250 -6.20 2.26 11.57
C TYR A 250 -6.23 3.77 11.34
N ARG A 251 -5.09 4.32 10.93
CA ARG A 251 -4.89 5.73 10.60
C ARG A 251 -4.22 5.82 9.24
N LEU A 252 -4.49 6.91 8.53
CA LEU A 252 -3.82 7.18 7.26
C LEU A 252 -2.30 7.29 7.48
N PRO A 253 -1.49 6.55 6.71
CA PRO A 253 -0.06 6.78 6.60
C PRO A 253 0.26 8.21 6.14
N GLN A 254 1.45 8.71 6.50
CA GLN A 254 1.83 10.10 6.24
C GLN A 254 1.85 10.45 4.75
N ASP A 255 2.26 9.51 3.89
CA ASP A 255 2.27 9.69 2.43
C ASP A 255 0.87 10.02 1.88
N ASP A 256 -0.16 9.33 2.39
CA ASP A 256 -1.56 9.57 2.01
C ASP A 256 -2.06 10.91 2.54
N ILE A 257 -1.65 11.31 3.76
CA ILE A 257 -1.98 12.61 4.36
C ILE A 257 -1.36 13.74 3.53
N ASP A 258 -0.08 13.63 3.19
CA ASP A 258 0.64 14.63 2.40
C ASP A 258 0.01 14.77 1.01
N GLY A 259 -0.31 13.64 0.37
CA GLY A 259 -0.98 13.60 -0.94
C GLY A 259 -2.34 14.29 -0.92
N ILE A 260 -3.21 13.95 0.05
CA ILE A 260 -4.56 14.51 0.09
C ILE A 260 -4.57 15.98 0.51
N GLN A 261 -3.68 16.38 1.42
CA GLN A 261 -3.55 17.77 1.84
C GLN A 261 -2.91 18.64 0.75
N ALA A 262 -2.09 18.09 -0.14
CA ALA A 262 -1.64 18.82 -1.32
C ALA A 262 -2.80 19.23 -2.26
N LEU A 263 -3.91 18.46 -2.27
CA LEU A 263 -5.10 18.75 -3.09
C LEU A 263 -6.11 19.68 -2.39
N TYR A 264 -6.34 19.46 -1.09
CA TYR A 264 -7.44 20.07 -0.34
C TYR A 264 -7.02 20.93 0.86
N GLY A 265 -5.76 20.84 1.28
CA GLY A 265 -5.25 21.45 2.51
C GLY A 265 -5.61 20.66 3.78
N PRO A 266 -5.02 21.05 4.93
CA PRO A 266 -5.32 20.44 6.22
C PRO A 266 -6.71 20.87 6.75
N PRO A 267 -7.24 20.20 7.81
CA PRO A 267 -8.48 20.60 8.45
C PRO A 267 -8.44 22.06 8.92
N ARG A 268 -9.55 22.80 8.73
CA ARG A 268 -9.64 24.22 9.10
C ARG A 268 -9.70 24.48 10.61
N GLU A 269 -10.01 23.46 11.41
CA GLU A 269 -10.05 23.55 12.87
C GLU A 269 -8.96 22.67 13.48
N SER A 270 -8.03 23.29 14.22
CA SER A 270 -7.21 22.54 15.18
C SER A 270 -8.14 21.92 16.23
N PRO A 271 -7.90 20.70 16.72
CA PRO A 271 -8.67 20.16 17.82
C PRO A 271 -8.56 21.13 19.00
N VAL A 272 -9.66 21.83 19.28
CA VAL A 272 -9.77 22.69 20.45
C VAL A 272 -9.64 21.75 21.64
N LEU A 273 -8.49 21.80 22.32
CA LEU A 273 -8.36 21.17 23.63
C LEU A 273 -9.52 21.69 24.49
N PRO A 274 -10.33 20.82 25.10
CA PRO A 274 -11.38 21.26 26.01
C PRO A 274 -10.70 21.88 27.23
N THR A 275 -10.57 23.20 27.21
CA THR A 275 -10.16 23.96 28.38
C THR A 275 -11.37 24.02 29.29
N ASN A 276 -11.52 23.01 30.15
CA ASN A 276 -12.47 23.08 31.24
C ASN A 276 -12.07 24.27 32.14
N ALA A 277 -13.08 25.10 32.38
CA ALA A 277 -13.09 26.37 33.07
C ALA A 277 -12.28 26.46 34.38
N PHE A 278 -11.70 27.63 34.61
CA PHE A 278 -11.83 28.32 35.89
C PHE A 278 -12.36 29.74 35.64
N PRO A 279 -13.43 30.19 36.33
CA PRO A 279 -13.88 31.56 36.26
C PRO A 279 -12.92 32.50 37.03
N PRO A 280 -12.83 33.80 36.66
CA PRO A 280 -11.96 34.75 37.35
C PRO A 280 -12.46 34.99 38.78
N GLN A 281 -11.61 34.73 39.79
CA GLN A 281 -11.85 35.23 41.14
C GLN A 281 -11.35 36.68 41.26
N GLU A 282 -12.23 37.54 41.77
CA GLU A 282 -11.92 38.90 42.19
C GLU A 282 -10.94 38.94 43.38
N PRO A 283 -10.15 40.03 43.50
CA PRO A 283 -9.04 40.10 44.44
C PRO A 283 -9.52 40.38 45.87
N THR A 284 -9.14 39.52 46.81
CA THR A 284 -9.26 39.81 48.25
C THR A 284 -7.94 40.37 48.76
N GLU A 285 -8.05 41.59 49.28
CA GLU A 285 -7.04 42.42 49.92
C GLU A 285 -6.58 41.81 51.26
N MET A 286 -5.26 41.73 51.50
CA MET A 286 -4.70 41.71 52.86
C MET A 286 -3.24 42.20 52.86
N THR A 287 -3.11 43.48 53.23
CA THR A 287 -2.15 44.10 54.16
C THR A 287 -0.70 43.59 54.36
N THR A 288 0.15 44.62 54.46
CA THR A 288 1.62 44.75 54.52
C THR A 288 2.35 44.35 55.81
N ALA A 289 3.69 44.28 55.65
CA ALA A 289 4.81 44.39 56.61
C ALA A 289 5.40 43.02 57.05
N GLU A 290 6.72 42.78 57.10
CA GLU A 290 7.91 43.64 57.20
C GLU A 290 9.17 42.79 56.84
N ALA A 291 10.23 43.41 56.33
CA ALA A 291 11.58 42.83 56.19
C ALA A 291 12.47 43.40 57.33
N PRO A 292 13.64 42.82 57.72
CA PRO A 292 14.83 42.85 56.84
C PRO A 292 15.91 41.74 57.04
N THR A 293 16.83 41.69 56.05
CA THR A 293 18.27 41.27 56.12
C THR A 293 18.60 39.81 56.47
N GLU A 294 19.55 39.09 55.85
CA GLU A 294 20.86 39.45 55.31
C GLU A 294 21.36 38.39 54.30
N MET A 295 22.42 38.75 53.58
CA MET A 295 22.92 38.25 52.30
C MET A 295 23.94 37.09 52.47
N SER A 296 23.93 36.10 51.56
CA SER A 296 25.09 35.24 51.25
C SER A 296 24.96 34.70 49.81
N PRO A 297 26.09 34.46 49.09
CA PRO A 297 26.14 34.47 47.62
C PRO A 297 25.73 33.15 46.96
N PRO A 298 25.47 33.14 45.63
CA PRO A 298 24.97 31.96 44.92
C PRO A 298 26.10 30.97 44.62
N GLU A 299 25.90 29.70 44.98
CA GLU A 299 26.61 28.59 44.34
C GLU A 299 26.10 28.41 42.91
N GLU A 300 27.06 28.41 41.98
CA GLU A 300 26.89 28.19 40.56
C GLU A 300 26.39 26.74 40.31
N PRO A 301 25.22 26.53 39.69
CA PRO A 301 24.81 25.20 39.29
C PRO A 301 25.60 24.82 38.03
N THR A 302 26.49 23.86 38.20
CA THR A 302 27.08 23.03 37.16
C THR A 302 26.09 22.78 36.02
N GLU A 303 26.55 23.08 34.80
CA GLU A 303 25.94 22.74 33.53
C GLU A 303 25.61 21.23 33.49
N MET A 304 24.39 20.88 33.92
CA MET A 304 23.83 19.57 33.65
C MET A 304 23.35 19.59 32.21
N THR A 305 24.18 19.06 31.31
CA THR A 305 23.75 18.65 29.97
C THR A 305 22.42 17.90 30.09
N PRO A 306 21.38 18.29 29.33
CA PRO A 306 20.12 17.56 29.34
C PRO A 306 20.38 16.09 28.93
N PRO A 307 19.67 15.12 29.52
CA PRO A 307 19.86 13.71 29.18
C PRO A 307 19.59 13.56 27.68
N LYS A 308 20.57 13.00 26.95
CA LYS A 308 20.40 12.63 25.54
C LYS A 308 19.14 11.78 25.43
N THR A 309 18.10 12.35 24.84
CA THR A 309 16.98 11.61 24.27
C THR A 309 17.58 10.45 23.47
N PRO A 310 17.12 9.19 23.63
CA PRO A 310 17.68 8.08 22.87
C PRO A 310 17.51 8.39 21.39
N THR A 311 18.62 8.71 20.73
CA THR A 311 18.68 9.00 19.32
C THR A 311 18.35 7.72 18.56
N ARG A 312 17.38 7.80 17.65
CA ARG A 312 17.03 6.74 16.70
C ARG A 312 18.31 6.13 16.11
N PRO A 313 18.52 4.81 16.19
CA PRO A 313 19.73 4.18 15.64
C PRO A 313 19.79 4.40 14.11
N GLU A 314 20.97 4.72 13.58
CA GLU A 314 21.17 4.86 12.14
C GLU A 314 21.28 3.48 11.47
N ASP A 315 20.52 3.27 10.38
CA ASP A 315 20.37 1.96 9.72
C ASP A 315 21.67 1.37 9.19
N CYS A 316 22.61 2.24 8.80
CA CYS A 316 23.88 1.86 8.19
C CYS A 316 25.09 2.11 9.11
N ASP A 317 24.87 2.30 10.41
CA ASP A 317 25.97 2.45 11.37
C ASP A 317 26.76 1.12 11.46
N PRO A 318 28.06 1.10 11.12
CA PRO A 318 28.87 -0.11 11.19
C PRO A 318 29.06 -0.65 12.62
N HIS A 319 28.71 0.14 13.65
CA HIS A 319 28.74 -0.25 15.05
C HIS A 319 27.36 -0.68 15.59
N LEU A 320 26.32 -0.71 14.75
CA LEU A 320 24.98 -1.16 15.14
C LEU A 320 25.03 -2.63 15.58
N THR A 321 24.46 -2.88 16.75
CA THR A 321 24.27 -4.23 17.31
C THR A 321 22.79 -4.46 17.53
N PHE A 322 22.35 -5.72 17.44
CA PHE A 322 20.96 -6.10 17.63
C PHE A 322 20.80 -6.88 18.94
N ASP A 323 19.69 -6.63 19.62
CA ASP A 323 19.35 -7.33 20.86
C ASP A 323 18.72 -8.70 20.53
N ALA A 324 17.92 -8.79 19.46
CA ALA A 324 17.35 -10.04 18.97
C ALA A 324 17.18 -10.05 17.44
N ILE A 325 17.20 -11.23 16.83
CA ILE A 325 16.93 -11.45 15.39
C ILE A 325 16.04 -12.68 15.25
N THR A 326 14.98 -12.60 14.45
CA THR A 326 14.08 -13.72 14.14
C THR A 326 13.56 -13.61 12.71
N THR A 327 12.92 -14.67 12.23
CA THR A 327 12.07 -14.60 11.05
C THR A 327 10.62 -14.32 11.43
N LEU A 328 9.83 -13.82 10.49
CA LEU A 328 8.36 -13.84 10.55
C LEU A 328 7.82 -13.89 9.12
N ARG A 329 7.09 -14.95 8.76
CA ARG A 329 6.46 -15.11 7.44
C ARG A 329 7.44 -14.94 6.28
N GLY A 330 8.67 -15.42 6.45
CA GLY A 330 9.72 -15.36 5.45
C GLY A 330 10.51 -14.04 5.40
N GLU A 331 10.18 -13.06 6.23
CA GLU A 331 10.99 -11.86 6.43
C GLU A 331 11.97 -12.05 7.58
N THR A 332 13.08 -11.30 7.57
CA THR A 332 14.02 -11.23 8.70
C THR A 332 13.79 -9.94 9.48
N LEU A 333 13.57 -10.07 10.79
CA LEU A 333 13.34 -8.98 11.72
C LEU A 333 14.56 -8.82 12.62
N PHE A 334 15.08 -7.59 12.74
CA PHE A 334 16.18 -7.23 13.63
C PHE A 334 15.66 -6.26 14.69
N PHE A 335 15.98 -6.46 15.97
CA PHE A 335 15.46 -5.64 17.07
C PHE A 335 16.59 -4.93 17.81
N LYS A 336 16.39 -3.64 18.13
CA LYS A 336 17.29 -2.86 19.00
C LYS A 336 16.51 -1.85 19.84
N GLY A 337 16.51 -2.03 21.17
CA GLY A 337 15.71 -1.21 22.07
C GLY A 337 14.23 -1.26 21.68
N SER A 338 13.67 -0.09 21.33
CA SER A 338 12.29 0.08 20.87
C SER A 338 12.12 0.05 19.35
N TYR A 339 13.16 -0.29 18.60
CA TYR A 339 13.18 -0.25 17.14
C TYR A 339 13.25 -1.64 16.52
N VAL A 340 12.68 -1.79 15.32
CA VAL A 340 12.72 -3.00 14.51
C VAL A 340 13.07 -2.65 13.07
N TRP A 341 13.98 -3.44 12.49
CA TRP A 341 14.26 -3.43 11.06
C TRP A 341 13.66 -4.66 10.41
N ARG A 342 13.03 -4.48 9.25
CA ARG A 342 12.46 -5.56 8.45
C ARG A 342 13.23 -5.67 7.16
N LYS A 343 13.83 -6.83 6.94
CA LYS A 343 14.47 -7.20 5.69
C LYS A 343 13.71 -8.36 5.06
N SER A 344 13.03 -8.05 3.99
CA SER A 344 12.35 -9.08 3.20
C SER A 344 13.26 -9.58 2.08
N PRO A 345 13.22 -10.89 1.74
CA PRO A 345 13.81 -11.38 0.50
C PRO A 345 13.10 -10.82 -0.75
N TYR A 346 11.90 -10.26 -0.59
CA TYR A 346 11.05 -9.77 -1.68
C TYR A 346 11.38 -8.33 -2.14
N PHE A 347 12.07 -7.51 -1.34
CA PHE A 347 12.47 -6.14 -1.70
C PHE A 347 13.92 -5.79 -1.29
N SER A 348 14.50 -4.80 -1.97
CA SER A 348 15.93 -4.44 -1.82
C SER A 348 16.23 -3.55 -0.61
N GLY A 349 15.25 -2.78 -0.12
CA GLY A 349 15.37 -1.92 1.06
C GLY A 349 15.41 -2.67 2.39
N ILE A 350 15.79 -1.95 3.46
CA ILE A 350 15.58 -2.32 4.85
C ILE A 350 14.58 -1.31 5.40
N GLU A 351 13.46 -1.77 5.95
CA GLU A 351 12.49 -0.90 6.60
C GLU A 351 12.84 -0.74 8.07
N HIS A 352 12.59 0.43 8.65
CA HIS A 352 12.89 0.75 10.04
C HIS A 352 11.69 1.46 10.68
N ASP A 353 11.14 0.86 11.74
CA ASP A 353 10.03 1.39 12.52
C ASP A 353 10.22 1.08 14.02
N THR A 354 9.26 1.44 14.86
CA THR A 354 9.22 1.06 16.27
C THR A 354 8.53 -0.28 16.49
N VAL A 355 8.97 -1.02 17.51
CA VAL A 355 8.34 -2.28 17.93
C VAL A 355 6.87 -2.05 18.27
N SER A 356 6.54 -0.92 18.91
CA SER A 356 5.17 -0.54 19.26
C SER A 356 4.26 -0.30 18.05
N SER A 357 4.81 0.03 16.88
CA SER A 357 4.03 0.19 15.64
C SER A 357 3.41 -1.13 15.18
N PHE A 358 4.08 -2.26 15.46
CA PHE A 358 3.61 -3.60 15.12
C PHE A 358 2.97 -4.33 16.30
N TRP A 359 3.52 -4.12 17.51
CA TRP A 359 3.09 -4.78 18.74
C TRP A 359 2.96 -3.77 19.90
N PRO A 360 1.85 -3.03 20.00
CA PRO A 360 1.67 -1.96 20.99
C PRO A 360 1.77 -2.40 22.46
N SER A 361 1.44 -3.67 22.74
CA SER A 361 1.48 -4.26 24.08
C SER A 361 2.82 -4.90 24.44
N LEU A 362 3.79 -4.91 23.52
CA LEU A 362 5.06 -5.60 23.70
C LEU A 362 6.13 -4.63 24.23
N ALA A 363 6.61 -4.90 25.44
CA ALA A 363 7.63 -4.06 26.08
C ALA A 363 9.01 -4.29 25.43
N ALA A 364 9.62 -3.21 24.94
CA ALA A 364 10.94 -3.18 24.29
C ALA A 364 12.10 -3.78 25.14
N GLY A 365 13.22 -4.07 24.47
CA GLY A 365 14.44 -4.63 25.08
C GLY A 365 14.34 -6.14 25.29
N PHE A 366 14.38 -6.89 24.19
CA PHE A 366 14.35 -8.36 24.17
C PHE A 366 15.77 -8.92 24.12
N ASP A 367 16.01 -10.04 24.77
CA ASP A 367 17.29 -10.75 24.70
C ASP A 367 17.32 -11.80 23.59
N ALA A 368 16.15 -12.28 23.16
CA ALA A 368 16.00 -13.19 22.03
C ALA A 368 14.57 -13.16 21.46
N ALA A 369 14.42 -13.62 20.22
CA ALA A 369 13.14 -13.84 19.57
C ALA A 369 13.20 -15.11 18.71
N TYR A 370 12.08 -15.84 18.60
CA TYR A 370 12.00 -17.05 17.79
C TYR A 370 10.63 -17.23 17.15
N GLU A 371 10.62 -17.56 15.86
CA GLU A 371 9.40 -17.89 15.10
C GLU A 371 9.02 -19.37 15.28
N ILE A 372 7.73 -19.59 15.55
CA ILE A 372 7.10 -20.90 15.43
C ILE A 372 6.28 -20.89 14.14
N ASP A 373 6.93 -21.17 13.01
CA ASP A 373 6.35 -21.06 11.66
C ASP A 373 4.99 -21.76 11.55
N LYS A 374 4.89 -22.98 12.11
CA LYS A 374 3.66 -23.81 12.07
C LYS A 374 2.46 -23.20 12.80
N LYS A 375 2.69 -22.22 13.67
CA LYS A 375 1.68 -21.52 14.46
C LYS A 375 1.58 -20.05 14.11
N ASP A 376 2.41 -19.56 13.17
CA ASP A 376 2.50 -18.14 12.79
C ASP A 376 2.62 -17.22 14.01
N GLN A 377 3.52 -17.58 14.92
CA GLN A 377 3.75 -16.89 16.19
C GLN A 377 5.22 -16.60 16.39
N VAL A 378 5.55 -15.42 16.90
CA VAL A 378 6.89 -15.09 17.39
C VAL A 378 6.86 -15.08 18.92
N ILE A 379 7.80 -15.80 19.54
CA ILE A 379 8.01 -15.77 20.98
C ILE A 379 9.21 -14.85 21.26
N PHE A 380 9.02 -13.89 22.16
CA PHE A 380 10.06 -12.99 22.63
C PHE A 380 10.52 -13.37 24.03
N PHE A 381 11.82 -13.29 24.28
CA PHE A 381 12.47 -13.59 25.56
C PHE A 381 13.13 -12.31 26.09
N LYS A 382 13.06 -12.12 27.40
CA LYS A 382 13.60 -10.98 28.13
C LYS A 382 14.00 -11.42 29.53
#